data_AF-A0A6I4ZUC5-F1
#
_entry.id   AF-A0A6I4ZUC5-F1
#
_cell.length_a   1.000
_cell.length_b   1.000
_cell.length_c   1.000
_cell.angle_alpha   90.00
_cell.angle_beta   90.00
_cell.angle_gamma   90.00
#
_symmetry.space_group_name_H-M   'P 1'
#
loop_
_entity.id
_entity.type
_entity.pdbx_description
1 polymer ?
#
loop_
_entity_poly.entity_id
_entity_poly.type
_entity_poly.pdbx_seq_one_letter_code
_entity_poly.pdbx_strand_id
1 'polypeptide(L)'
;MKKLLLTLGISSILVVAGCGGEENGDSTDTEENQESQQQEETTQENESSNENTENSDNAESDQQSAQSVLMDTQLKMADTVRSHNAKIVGVQSDIAKLEGGEDVENPEELKSSIKEKAKEAQTAAEEAISSLDSFEVPSDLSQEQQDTMKSAIEDLKAYFTEAKSALDNPLEADFSKAEEKFNAFSKKMKGLYEEVDLVTPDFYKEFQ
;
A
#
# COMPACT_ATOMS: atom_id res chain seq x y z
N MET A 1 2.58 53.59 -10.00
CA MET A 1 2.32 53.68 -8.55
C MET A 1 3.07 52.52 -7.90
N LYS A 2 4.37 52.64 -7.61
CA LYS A 2 4.95 52.88 -6.27
C LYS A 2 4.16 52.30 -5.09
N LYS A 3 4.83 51.36 -4.39
CA LYS A 3 4.77 51.05 -2.94
C LYS A 3 3.53 50.22 -2.53
N LEU A 4 3.55 49.27 -1.60
CA LEU A 4 4.44 48.85 -0.50
C LEU A 4 3.68 47.62 0.11
N LEU A 5 4.27 46.50 0.53
CA LEU A 5 4.72 46.28 1.90
C LEU A 5 5.21 44.82 2.07
N LEU A 6 6.23 44.70 2.88
CA LEU A 6 7.04 43.55 3.24
C LEU A 6 6.84 43.36 4.76
N THR A 7 6.44 42.18 5.20
CA THR A 7 6.35 41.73 6.63
C THR A 7 6.50 40.21 6.59
N LEU A 8 7.62 39.55 6.95
CA LEU A 8 8.51 39.56 8.13
C LEU A 8 7.88 38.87 9.36
N GLY A 9 8.44 37.70 9.71
CA GLY A 9 8.29 36.98 10.98
C GLY A 9 7.46 35.69 10.88
N ILE A 10 7.83 34.55 11.47
CA ILE A 10 8.76 34.25 12.57
C ILE A 10 9.31 32.83 12.37
N SER A 11 10.63 32.68 12.51
CA SER A 11 11.32 31.41 12.66
C SER A 11 11.03 30.78 14.02
N SER A 12 10.55 29.54 14.04
CA SER A 12 10.58 28.69 15.23
C SER A 12 11.56 27.55 14.96
N ILE A 13 12.78 27.71 15.47
CA ILE A 13 13.74 26.62 15.62
C ILE A 13 13.39 25.91 16.93
N LEU A 14 12.94 24.67 16.84
CA LEU A 14 12.92 23.74 17.97
C LEU A 14 14.17 22.86 17.88
N VAL A 15 15.17 23.17 18.70
CA VAL A 15 16.23 22.23 19.05
C VAL A 15 15.79 21.55 20.33
N VAL A 16 15.65 20.22 20.29
CA VAL A 16 15.72 19.37 21.48
C VAL A 16 16.85 18.39 21.25
N ALA A 17 17.93 18.56 22.02
CA ALA A 17 18.98 17.59 22.31
C ALA A 17 18.33 16.30 22.87
N GLY A 18 18.81 15.08 22.67
CA GLY A 18 20.19 14.63 22.65
C GLY A 18 20.35 13.54 23.72
N CYS A 19 20.74 12.34 23.27
CA CYS A 19 21.63 11.35 23.91
C CYS A 19 21.23 10.60 25.21
N GLY A 20 21.55 9.30 25.22
CA GLY A 20 21.68 8.41 26.38
C GLY A 20 20.56 7.38 26.46
N GLY A 21 20.69 6.10 26.09
CA GLY A 21 21.87 5.24 26.07
C GLY A 21 22.04 4.57 27.43
N GLU A 22 21.56 3.33 27.58
CA GLU A 22 22.10 2.40 28.58
C GLU A 22 21.87 0.95 28.15
N GLU A 23 22.97 0.33 27.73
CA GLU A 23 23.24 -1.11 27.77
C GLU A 23 23.18 -1.63 29.22
N ASN A 24 22.65 -2.84 29.39
CA ASN A 24 23.09 -3.86 30.35
C ASN A 24 22.45 -5.17 29.87
N GLY A 25 23.20 -6.18 29.46
CA GLY A 25 24.12 -6.96 30.30
C GLY A 25 23.44 -8.32 30.51
N ASP A 26 23.75 -9.31 29.68
CA ASP A 26 24.74 -10.36 29.97
C ASP A 26 24.32 -11.29 31.11
N SER A 27 24.02 -12.55 30.75
CA SER A 27 24.52 -13.79 31.36
C SER A 27 23.63 -14.96 30.89
N THR A 28 24.17 -15.92 30.13
CA THR A 28 24.58 -17.27 30.62
C THR A 28 23.45 -17.97 31.40
N ASP A 29 23.04 -19.21 31.15
CA ASP A 29 23.77 -20.39 30.66
C ASP A 29 22.77 -21.58 30.57
N THR A 30 23.17 -22.67 29.90
CA THR A 30 22.83 -24.07 30.26
C THR A 30 21.38 -24.56 30.03
N GLU A 31 21.08 -25.28 28.94
CA GLU A 31 21.25 -26.73 28.68
C GLU A 31 19.96 -27.57 28.89
N GLU A 32 19.75 -28.46 27.91
CA GLU A 32 19.10 -29.78 27.96
C GLU A 32 17.59 -29.85 28.27
N ASN A 33 16.73 -30.14 27.27
CA ASN A 33 16.47 -31.45 26.66
C ASN A 33 15.68 -32.40 27.59
N GLN A 34 14.39 -32.64 27.31
CA GLN A 34 13.84 -34.00 27.29
C GLN A 34 12.42 -34.10 26.68
N GLU A 35 12.33 -35.13 25.86
CA GLU A 35 11.24 -35.72 25.11
C GLU A 35 10.05 -36.26 25.93
N SER A 36 8.89 -36.24 25.26
CA SER A 36 7.91 -37.34 25.16
C SER A 36 7.05 -37.74 26.36
N GLN A 37 5.72 -37.59 26.22
CA GLN A 37 4.83 -38.76 26.08
C GLN A 37 3.38 -38.39 25.72
N GLN A 38 2.82 -39.22 24.83
CA GLN A 38 1.44 -39.29 24.36
C GLN A 38 0.45 -39.67 25.46
N GLN A 39 -0.81 -39.23 25.34
CA GLN A 39 -1.96 -40.11 25.59
C GLN A 39 -3.25 -39.61 24.90
N GLU A 40 -3.81 -40.45 24.03
CA GLU A 40 -5.17 -40.40 23.51
C GLU A 40 -6.17 -40.88 24.58
N GLU A 41 -7.36 -40.28 24.66
CA GLU A 41 -8.66 -40.88 24.25
C GLU A 41 -9.88 -40.15 24.87
N THR A 42 -10.80 -39.79 23.96
CA THR A 42 -12.28 -39.80 24.00
C THR A 42 -13.07 -39.29 25.22
N THR A 43 -14.08 -38.43 24.95
CA THR A 43 -15.54 -38.72 25.09
C THR A 43 -16.38 -37.45 24.78
N GLN A 44 -17.34 -37.58 23.86
CA GLN A 44 -18.43 -36.61 23.61
C GLN A 44 -19.52 -36.72 24.68
N GLU A 45 -20.10 -35.60 25.13
CA GLU A 45 -21.55 -35.32 25.08
C GLU A 45 -21.91 -33.96 25.74
N ASN A 46 -22.27 -33.01 24.87
CA ASN A 46 -23.41 -32.08 24.91
C ASN A 46 -24.16 -31.85 26.25
N GLU A 47 -24.13 -30.61 26.77
CA GLU A 47 -25.37 -29.96 27.25
C GLU A 47 -25.26 -28.42 27.27
N SER A 48 -26.33 -27.81 26.75
CA SER A 48 -26.55 -26.38 26.56
C SER A 48 -26.70 -25.66 27.91
N SER A 49 -26.02 -24.54 28.09
CA SER A 49 -26.45 -23.51 29.04
C SER A 49 -26.14 -22.12 28.50
N ASN A 50 -27.25 -21.45 28.21
CA ASN A 50 -27.41 -20.06 27.87
C ASN A 50 -26.95 -19.18 29.04
N GLU A 51 -25.77 -18.56 28.92
CA GLU A 51 -25.43 -17.35 29.68
C GLU A 51 -25.16 -16.20 28.70
N ASN A 52 -26.19 -15.37 28.59
CA ASN A 52 -26.16 -14.06 27.98
C ASN A 52 -25.25 -13.15 28.83
N THR A 53 -23.95 -13.15 28.53
CA THR A 53 -23.01 -12.14 29.01
C THR A 53 -22.58 -11.33 27.80
N GLU A 54 -23.09 -10.10 27.69
CA GLU A 54 -22.62 -9.09 26.74
C GLU A 54 -21.12 -8.87 26.98
N ASN A 55 -20.31 -9.48 26.12
CA ASN A 55 -18.85 -9.45 26.19
C ASN A 55 -18.36 -8.14 25.55
N SER A 56 -18.22 -7.10 26.38
CA SER A 56 -17.65 -5.81 25.95
C SER A 56 -16.12 -5.86 25.76
N ASP A 57 -15.48 -7.00 25.99
CA ASP A 57 -14.02 -7.21 25.83
C ASP A 57 -13.61 -7.76 24.45
N ASN A 58 -14.56 -8.08 23.56
CA ASN A 58 -14.25 -8.65 22.23
C ASN A 58 -13.91 -7.59 21.17
N ALA A 59 -14.45 -6.38 21.29
CA ALA A 59 -14.31 -5.35 20.26
C ALA A 59 -12.86 -4.87 20.08
N GLU A 60 -12.10 -4.77 21.17
CA GLU A 60 -10.69 -4.34 21.14
C GLU A 60 -9.78 -5.43 20.55
N SER A 61 -10.07 -6.71 20.82
CA SER A 61 -9.39 -7.87 20.22
C SER A 61 -9.67 -7.98 18.72
N ASP A 62 -10.91 -7.75 18.30
CA ASP A 62 -11.33 -7.79 16.89
C ASP A 62 -10.77 -6.59 16.10
N GLN A 63 -10.61 -5.43 16.73
CA GLN A 63 -9.95 -4.28 16.10
C GLN A 63 -8.45 -4.55 15.90
N GLN A 64 -7.76 -5.09 16.91
CA GLN A 64 -6.33 -5.39 16.81
C GLN A 64 -6.04 -6.46 15.74
N SER A 65 -6.94 -7.44 15.57
CA SER A 65 -6.81 -8.44 14.50
C SER A 65 -7.01 -7.82 13.11
N ALA A 66 -8.03 -6.97 12.93
CA ALA A 66 -8.27 -6.25 11.67
C ALA A 66 -7.09 -5.33 11.29
N GLN A 67 -6.48 -4.67 12.26
CA GLN A 67 -5.27 -3.85 12.04
C GLN A 67 -4.12 -4.67 11.43
N SER A 68 -3.79 -5.81 12.04
CA SER A 68 -2.72 -6.69 11.53
C SER A 68 -3.03 -7.19 10.12
N VAL A 69 -4.29 -7.60 9.90
CA VAL A 69 -4.74 -8.11 8.60
C VAL A 69 -4.63 -7.04 7.51
N LEU A 70 -4.99 -5.78 7.80
CA LEU A 70 -4.87 -4.69 6.83
C LEU A 70 -3.41 -4.35 6.50
N MET A 71 -2.51 -4.39 7.50
CA MET A 71 -1.07 -4.18 7.30
C MET A 71 -0.45 -5.28 6.43
N ASP A 72 -0.75 -6.55 6.73
CA ASP A 72 -0.30 -7.69 5.93
C ASP A 72 -0.84 -7.62 4.50
N THR A 73 -2.08 -7.17 4.35
CA THR A 73 -2.71 -6.96 3.04
C THR A 73 -2.01 -5.88 2.24
N GLN A 74 -1.63 -4.76 2.87
CA GLN A 74 -0.85 -3.71 2.20
C GLN A 74 0.49 -4.24 1.70
N LEU A 75 1.24 -4.99 2.53
CA LEU A 75 2.53 -5.54 2.13
C LEU A 75 2.37 -6.48 0.93
N LYS A 76 1.41 -7.41 0.99
CA LYS A 76 1.09 -8.32 -0.13
C LYS A 76 0.69 -7.56 -1.39
N MET A 77 -0.15 -6.52 -1.26
CA MET A 77 -0.58 -5.72 -2.39
C MET A 77 0.59 -4.95 -3.01
N ALA A 78 1.45 -4.34 -2.19
CA ALA A 78 2.65 -3.66 -2.65
C ALA A 78 3.59 -4.62 -3.38
N ASP A 79 3.86 -5.79 -2.81
CA ASP A 79 4.67 -6.84 -3.45
C ASP A 79 4.05 -7.30 -4.78
N THR A 80 2.73 -7.34 -4.86
CA THR A 80 1.99 -7.73 -6.06
C THR A 80 2.13 -6.71 -7.19
N VAL A 81 2.10 -5.40 -6.90
CA VAL A 81 1.95 -4.37 -7.95
C VAL A 81 3.17 -3.48 -8.15
N ARG A 82 4.05 -3.32 -7.15
CA ARG A 82 5.14 -2.33 -7.16
C ARG A 82 6.07 -2.49 -8.35
N SER A 83 6.53 -3.71 -8.61
CA SER A 83 7.49 -3.97 -9.71
C SER A 83 6.89 -3.66 -11.08
N HIS A 84 5.60 -3.95 -11.27
CA HIS A 84 4.88 -3.65 -12.50
C HIS A 84 4.62 -2.15 -12.63
N ASN A 85 4.17 -1.50 -11.56
CA ASN A 85 3.87 -0.07 -11.55
C ASN A 85 5.12 0.80 -11.75
N ALA A 86 6.28 0.38 -11.24
CA ALA A 86 7.56 1.05 -11.47
C ALA A 86 7.89 1.21 -12.97
N LYS A 87 7.44 0.28 -13.83
CA LYS A 87 7.60 0.39 -15.29
C LYS A 87 6.76 1.51 -15.88
N ILE A 88 5.52 1.66 -15.42
CA ILE A 88 4.60 2.74 -15.83
C ILE A 88 5.15 4.09 -15.37
N VAL A 89 5.53 4.20 -14.10
CA VAL A 89 6.09 5.42 -13.50
C VAL A 89 7.41 5.81 -14.18
N GLY A 90 8.23 4.84 -14.56
CA GLY A 90 9.44 5.09 -15.36
C GLY A 90 9.15 5.77 -16.70
N VAL A 91 8.09 5.35 -17.39
CA VAL A 91 7.65 5.99 -18.65
C VAL A 91 7.10 7.39 -18.39
N GLN A 92 6.25 7.56 -17.37
CA GLN A 92 5.70 8.88 -16.99
C GLN A 92 6.83 9.88 -16.68
N SER A 93 7.85 9.46 -15.93
CA SER A 93 9.03 10.26 -15.64
C SER A 93 9.76 10.67 -16.91
N ASP A 94 9.96 9.76 -17.86
CA ASP A 94 10.67 10.06 -19.11
C ASP A 94 9.86 11.00 -20.03
N ILE A 95 8.52 10.87 -20.04
CA ILE A 95 7.62 11.82 -20.72
C ILE A 95 7.73 13.21 -20.09
N ALA A 96 7.65 13.31 -18.76
CA ALA A 96 7.77 14.58 -18.05
C ALA A 96 9.12 15.27 -18.30
N LYS A 97 10.22 14.51 -18.38
CA LYS A 97 11.53 15.04 -18.78
C LYS A 97 11.51 15.59 -20.21
N LEU A 98 10.86 14.89 -21.14
CA LEU A 98 10.74 15.31 -22.54
C LEU A 98 9.93 16.61 -22.67
N GLU A 99 8.83 16.73 -21.92
CA GLU A 99 7.97 17.92 -21.91
C GLU A 99 8.62 19.14 -21.22
N GLY A 100 9.45 18.89 -20.19
CA GLY A 100 10.16 19.92 -19.43
C GLY A 100 11.18 20.74 -20.24
N GLY A 101 11.55 20.28 -21.45
CA GLY A 101 12.09 21.10 -22.52
C GLY A 101 13.51 21.68 -22.39
N GLU A 102 14.08 21.85 -21.19
CA GLU A 102 15.32 22.65 -21.03
C GLU A 102 16.63 21.87 -20.84
N ASP A 103 16.64 20.57 -20.52
CA ASP A 103 17.89 19.83 -20.22
C ASP A 103 17.99 18.43 -20.83
N VAL A 104 17.22 18.14 -21.89
CA VAL A 104 17.31 16.84 -22.59
C VAL A 104 18.40 16.91 -23.66
N GLU A 105 19.59 16.36 -23.38
CA GLU A 105 20.72 16.33 -24.32
C GLU A 105 20.36 15.65 -25.65
N ASN A 106 19.64 14.53 -25.59
CA ASN A 106 19.26 13.72 -26.76
C ASN A 106 17.75 13.45 -26.82
N PRO A 107 16.93 14.41 -27.28
CA PRO A 107 15.46 14.28 -27.24
C PRO A 107 14.92 13.18 -28.16
N GLU A 108 15.55 12.93 -29.32
CA GLU A 108 15.13 11.86 -30.24
C GLU A 108 15.47 10.45 -29.71
N GLU A 109 16.56 10.33 -28.96
CA GLU A 109 16.91 9.09 -28.25
C GLU A 109 15.92 8.83 -27.12
N LEU A 110 15.59 9.86 -26.32
CA LEU A 110 14.59 9.77 -25.26
C LEU A 110 13.21 9.37 -25.81
N LYS A 111 12.75 9.98 -26.91
CA LYS A 111 11.49 9.60 -27.59
C LYS A 111 11.49 8.13 -28.03
N SER A 112 12.61 7.63 -28.54
CA SER A 112 12.75 6.24 -28.94
C SER A 112 12.71 5.30 -27.74
N SER A 113 13.43 5.64 -26.66
CA SER A 113 13.39 4.92 -25.38
C SER A 113 11.99 4.91 -24.77
N ILE A 114 11.24 6.02 -24.81
CA ILE A 114 9.86 6.08 -24.30
C ILE A 114 8.97 5.07 -25.03
N LYS A 115 9.05 5.01 -26.37
CA LYS A 115 8.26 4.05 -27.17
C LYS A 115 8.60 2.60 -26.87
N GLU A 116 9.85 2.30 -26.57
CA GLU A 116 10.28 0.95 -26.18
C GLU A 116 9.77 0.58 -24.79
N LYS A 117 10.07 1.42 -23.79
CA LYS A 117 9.62 1.22 -22.40
C LYS A 117 8.10 1.20 -22.27
N ALA A 118 7.37 1.93 -23.10
CA ALA A 118 5.91 1.91 -23.13
C ALA A 118 5.36 0.49 -23.37
N LYS A 119 6.00 -0.30 -24.24
CA LYS A 119 5.57 -1.69 -24.48
C LYS A 119 5.79 -2.56 -23.25
N GLU A 120 6.94 -2.43 -22.59
CA GLU A 120 7.21 -3.12 -21.32
C GLU A 120 6.19 -2.72 -20.25
N ALA A 121 5.88 -1.42 -20.15
CA ALA A 121 4.90 -0.91 -19.20
C ALA A 121 3.47 -1.39 -19.50
N GLN A 122 3.09 -1.54 -20.77
CA GLN A 122 1.80 -2.14 -21.15
C GLN A 122 1.71 -3.60 -20.74
N THR A 123 2.76 -4.40 -20.97
CA THR A 123 2.81 -5.80 -20.49
C THR A 123 2.78 -5.86 -18.97
N ALA A 124 3.55 -5.01 -18.28
CA ALA A 124 3.53 -4.94 -16.82
C ALA A 124 2.14 -4.57 -16.28
N ALA A 125 1.42 -3.66 -16.94
CA ALA A 125 0.05 -3.34 -16.57
C ALA A 125 -0.90 -4.53 -16.74
N GLU A 126 -0.78 -5.32 -17.82
CA GLU A 126 -1.56 -6.56 -18.02
C GLU A 126 -1.25 -7.61 -16.94
N GLU A 127 0.02 -7.77 -16.58
CA GLU A 127 0.45 -8.68 -15.52
C GLU A 127 -0.10 -8.24 -14.16
N ALA A 128 -0.02 -6.95 -13.84
CA ALA A 128 -0.59 -6.40 -12.61
C ALA A 128 -2.11 -6.63 -12.53
N ILE A 129 -2.84 -6.42 -13.62
CA ILE A 129 -4.30 -6.72 -13.68
C ILE A 129 -4.54 -8.20 -13.40
N SER A 130 -3.77 -9.09 -14.03
CA SER A 130 -3.91 -10.54 -13.87
C SER A 130 -3.59 -10.99 -12.44
N SER A 131 -2.56 -10.41 -11.81
CA SER A 131 -2.23 -10.68 -10.42
C SER A 131 -3.32 -10.17 -9.46
N LEU A 132 -3.90 -8.99 -9.74
CA LEU A 132 -5.00 -8.43 -8.96
C LEU A 132 -6.30 -9.22 -9.09
N ASP A 133 -6.56 -9.85 -10.25
CA ASP A 133 -7.70 -10.78 -10.41
C ASP A 133 -7.60 -11.98 -9.47
N SER A 134 -6.38 -12.41 -9.14
CA SER A 134 -6.10 -13.50 -8.21
C SER A 134 -5.85 -13.04 -6.77
N PHE A 135 -5.96 -11.74 -6.47
CA PHE A 135 -5.65 -11.22 -5.15
C PHE A 135 -6.70 -11.67 -4.13
N GLU A 136 -6.25 -12.38 -3.11
CA GLU A 136 -7.12 -12.90 -2.06
C GLU A 136 -7.45 -11.82 -1.04
N VAL A 137 -8.74 -11.49 -0.91
CA VAL A 137 -9.22 -10.62 0.16
C VAL A 137 -9.33 -11.44 1.45
N PRO A 138 -8.68 -11.02 2.55
CA PRO A 138 -8.67 -11.79 3.79
C PRO A 138 -10.07 -12.01 4.36
N SER A 139 -10.35 -13.23 4.80
CA SER A 139 -11.63 -13.60 5.41
C SER A 139 -11.81 -13.08 6.82
N ASP A 140 -10.71 -12.72 7.49
CA ASP A 140 -10.70 -12.22 8.87
C ASP A 140 -11.23 -10.78 8.99
N LEU A 141 -11.41 -10.09 7.85
CA LEU A 141 -12.08 -8.79 7.79
C LEU A 141 -13.59 -8.94 7.88
N SER A 142 -14.28 -7.90 8.40
CA SER A 142 -15.74 -7.84 8.36
C SER A 142 -16.25 -7.87 6.91
N GLN A 143 -17.50 -8.28 6.69
CA GLN A 143 -18.05 -8.34 5.32
C GLN A 143 -18.02 -6.97 4.63
N GLU A 144 -18.30 -5.89 5.36
CA GLU A 144 -18.22 -4.51 4.86
C GLU A 144 -16.79 -4.12 4.45
N GLN A 145 -15.81 -4.50 5.27
CA GLN A 145 -14.40 -4.25 4.98
C GLN A 145 -13.93 -5.07 3.76
N GLN A 146 -14.35 -6.33 3.65
CA GLN A 146 -14.05 -7.18 2.49
C GLN A 146 -14.64 -6.59 1.21
N ASP A 147 -15.89 -6.14 1.24
CA ASP A 147 -16.55 -5.57 0.07
C ASP A 147 -15.91 -4.24 -0.36
N THR A 148 -15.50 -3.42 0.62
CA THR A 148 -14.73 -2.20 0.37
C THR A 148 -13.36 -2.50 -0.22
N MET A 149 -12.65 -3.51 0.29
CA MET A 149 -11.35 -3.97 -0.23
C MET A 149 -11.48 -4.46 -1.69
N LYS A 150 -12.47 -5.31 -1.99
CA LYS A 150 -12.75 -5.77 -3.36
C LYS A 150 -13.02 -4.60 -4.29
N SER A 151 -13.84 -3.65 -3.83
CA SER A 151 -14.15 -2.44 -4.60
C SER A 151 -12.92 -1.55 -4.82
N ALA A 152 -11.99 -1.50 -3.88
CA ALA A 152 -10.72 -0.79 -4.03
C ALA A 152 -9.81 -1.50 -5.04
N ILE A 153 -9.68 -2.83 -4.97
CA ILE A 153 -8.91 -3.63 -5.93
C ILE A 153 -9.41 -3.42 -7.37
N GLU A 154 -10.73 -3.33 -7.58
CA GLU A 154 -11.29 -3.02 -8.90
C GLU A 154 -10.90 -1.61 -9.41
N ASP A 155 -10.83 -0.61 -8.52
CA ASP A 155 -10.30 0.71 -8.90
C ASP A 155 -8.80 0.64 -9.24
N LEU A 156 -8.01 -0.16 -8.52
CA LEU A 156 -6.60 -0.34 -8.82
C LEU A 156 -6.38 -1.08 -10.16
N LYS A 157 -7.21 -2.08 -10.48
CA LYS A 157 -7.23 -2.70 -11.81
C LYS A 157 -7.61 -1.70 -12.90
N ALA A 158 -8.57 -0.82 -12.62
CA ALA A 158 -8.95 0.24 -13.55
C ALA A 158 -7.80 1.24 -13.75
N TYR A 159 -7.00 1.55 -12.72
CA TYR A 159 -5.77 2.33 -12.85
C TYR A 159 -4.81 1.70 -13.88
N PHE A 160 -4.49 0.41 -13.74
CA PHE A 160 -3.59 -0.27 -14.68
C PHE A 160 -4.19 -0.34 -16.09
N THR A 161 -5.50 -0.49 -16.21
CA THR A 161 -6.21 -0.50 -17.50
C THR A 161 -6.08 0.85 -18.21
N GLU A 162 -6.39 1.94 -17.53
CA GLU A 162 -6.30 3.29 -18.10
C GLU A 162 -4.84 3.67 -18.38
N ALA A 163 -3.89 3.32 -17.51
CA ALA A 163 -2.46 3.55 -17.73
C ALA A 163 -1.96 2.82 -18.98
N LYS A 164 -2.37 1.55 -19.16
CA LYS A 164 -2.07 0.78 -20.36
C LYS A 164 -2.63 1.43 -21.62
N SER A 165 -3.87 1.91 -21.58
CA SER A 165 -4.52 2.59 -22.71
C SER A 165 -3.85 3.93 -23.04
N ALA A 166 -3.41 4.70 -22.05
CA ALA A 166 -2.66 5.93 -22.28
C ALA A 166 -1.36 5.69 -23.07
N LEU A 167 -0.74 4.53 -22.86
CA LEU A 167 0.51 4.12 -23.52
C LEU A 167 0.34 3.68 -24.99
N ASP A 168 -0.87 3.63 -25.54
CA ASP A 168 -1.09 3.38 -26.98
C ASP A 168 -0.47 4.49 -27.85
N ASN A 169 -0.43 5.73 -27.31
CA ASN A 169 0.25 6.87 -27.92
C ASN A 169 1.23 7.48 -26.90
N PRO A 170 2.39 6.83 -26.67
CA PRO A 170 3.19 7.07 -25.47
C PRO A 170 3.83 8.46 -25.40
N LEU A 171 4.02 9.16 -26.53
CA LEU A 171 4.54 10.54 -26.53
C LEU A 171 3.49 11.60 -26.23
N GLU A 172 2.21 11.23 -26.26
CA GLU A 172 1.05 12.10 -26.02
C GLU A 172 0.18 11.50 -24.90
N ALA A 173 0.76 10.61 -24.08
CA ALA A 173 0.03 9.83 -23.11
C ALA A 173 -0.52 10.74 -22.00
N ASP A 174 -1.82 10.67 -21.78
CA ASP A 174 -2.51 11.33 -20.69
C ASP A 174 -2.90 10.30 -19.62
N PHE A 175 -2.26 10.39 -18.45
CA PHE A 175 -2.49 9.49 -17.32
C PHE A 175 -3.54 10.01 -16.34
N SER A 176 -4.20 11.14 -16.59
CA SER A 176 -5.18 11.74 -15.68
C SER A 176 -6.30 10.76 -15.29
N LYS A 177 -6.81 9.98 -16.24
CA LYS A 177 -7.82 8.94 -15.96
C LYS A 177 -7.29 7.83 -15.07
N ALA A 178 -6.05 7.40 -15.28
CA ALA A 178 -5.42 6.43 -14.40
C ALA A 178 -5.31 7.02 -12.98
N GLU A 179 -4.80 8.25 -12.85
CA GLU A 179 -4.69 8.96 -11.58
C GLU A 179 -6.03 9.06 -10.84
N GLU A 180 -7.13 9.37 -11.54
CA GLU A 180 -8.48 9.37 -10.97
C GLU A 180 -8.85 8.01 -10.35
N LYS A 181 -8.51 6.89 -11.02
CA LYS A 181 -8.75 5.54 -10.49
C LYS A 181 -7.87 5.21 -9.30
N PHE A 182 -6.59 5.60 -9.34
CA PHE A 182 -5.69 5.40 -8.20
C PHE A 182 -6.14 6.20 -6.97
N ASN A 183 -6.64 7.41 -7.18
CA ASN A 183 -7.20 8.25 -6.12
C ASN A 183 -8.47 7.63 -5.53
N ALA A 184 -9.33 7.00 -6.35
CA ALA A 184 -10.51 6.27 -5.88
C ALA A 184 -10.12 5.05 -5.03
N PHE A 185 -9.15 4.25 -5.49
CA PHE A 185 -8.54 3.16 -4.72
C PHE A 185 -8.01 3.67 -3.37
N SER A 186 -7.14 4.69 -3.40
CA SER A 186 -6.49 5.24 -2.21
C SER A 186 -7.52 5.76 -1.20
N LYS A 187 -8.60 6.38 -1.67
CA LYS A 187 -9.68 6.86 -0.80
C LYS A 187 -10.43 5.73 -0.10
N LYS A 188 -10.72 4.62 -0.80
CA LYS A 188 -11.37 3.45 -0.20
C LYS A 188 -10.46 2.78 0.84
N MET A 189 -9.19 2.57 0.49
CA MET A 189 -8.21 2.01 1.42
C MET A 189 -8.00 2.91 2.63
N LYS A 190 -7.96 4.23 2.43
CA LYS A 190 -7.91 5.19 3.53
C LYS A 190 -9.06 5.00 4.52
N GLY A 191 -10.30 4.84 4.03
CA GLY A 191 -11.47 4.60 4.87
C GLY A 191 -11.32 3.34 5.73
N LEU A 192 -10.82 2.24 5.15
CA LEU A 192 -10.55 1.00 5.89
C LEU A 192 -9.55 1.19 7.02
N TYR A 193 -8.50 1.96 6.80
CA TYR A 193 -7.46 2.20 7.80
C TYR A 193 -7.97 3.10 8.92
N GLU A 194 -8.69 4.17 8.57
CA GLU A 194 -9.28 5.08 9.55
C GLU A 194 -10.33 4.38 10.44
N GLU A 195 -11.07 3.39 9.90
CA GLU A 195 -12.06 2.61 10.65
C GLU A 195 -11.45 1.81 11.80
N VAL A 196 -10.20 1.37 11.66
CA VAL A 196 -9.49 0.59 12.67
C VAL A 196 -8.37 1.39 13.34
N ASP A 197 -8.41 2.72 13.29
CA ASP A 197 -7.43 3.64 13.89
C ASP A 197 -5.98 3.47 13.39
N LEU A 198 -5.80 3.02 12.15
CA LEU A 198 -4.50 2.95 11.49
C LEU A 198 -4.15 4.23 10.73
N VAL A 199 -2.87 4.58 10.76
CA VAL A 199 -2.34 5.64 9.89
C VAL A 199 -2.38 5.16 8.45
N THR A 200 -3.03 5.95 7.59
CA THR A 200 -3.11 5.64 6.16
C THR A 200 -1.73 5.73 5.49
N PRO A 201 -1.31 4.69 4.75
CA PRO A 201 -0.10 4.72 3.93
C PRO A 201 -0.19 5.73 2.78
N ASP A 202 0.97 6.20 2.35
CA ASP A 202 1.09 6.87 1.06
C ASP A 202 1.19 5.81 -0.03
N PHE A 203 0.04 5.32 -0.51
CA PHE A 203 -0.01 4.23 -1.50
C PHE A 203 0.70 4.59 -2.81
N TYR A 204 0.76 5.88 -3.18
CA TYR A 204 1.53 6.31 -4.35
C TYR A 204 3.01 5.99 -4.18
N LYS A 205 3.59 6.29 -3.02
CA LYS A 205 4.99 5.95 -2.73
C LYS A 205 5.19 4.45 -2.52
N GLU A 206 4.24 3.80 -1.87
CA GLU A 206 4.36 2.38 -1.55
C GLU A 206 4.43 1.51 -2.80
N PHE A 207 3.73 1.90 -3.87
CA PHE A 207 3.63 1.14 -5.12
C PHE A 207 4.61 1.61 -6.21
N GLN A 208 5.57 2.50 -5.89
CA GLN A 208 6.56 3.02 -6.85
C GLN A 208 7.97 2.51 -6.60
#